data_AF-A0A842TAQ1-F1
#
_entry.id   AF-A0A842TAQ1-F1
#
_cell.length_a   1.000
_cell.length_b   1.000
_cell.length_c   1.000
_cell.angle_alpha   90.00
_cell.angle_beta   90.00
_cell.angle_gamma   90.00
#
_symmetry.space_group_name_H-M   'P 1'
#
loop_
_entity.id
_entity.type
_entity.pdbx_description
1 polymer ?
#
loop_
_entity_poly.entity_id
_entity_poly.type
_entity_poly.pdbx_seq_one_letter_code
_entity_poly.pdbx_strand_id
1 'polypeptide(L)' 'MSDENSSQEFVNCCVKNCQKKISREEAIKVGEQYFCKICGVSYIREQLNI' A
#
# COMPACT_ATOMS: atom_id res chain seq x y z
N MET A 1 19.31 -6.31 21.50
CA MET A 1 17.88 -5.94 21.52
C MET A 1 17.68 -5.01 20.35
N SER A 2 16.98 -5.48 19.32
CA SER A 2 16.24 -4.73 18.29
C SER A 2 15.80 -5.76 17.25
N ASP A 3 14.83 -6.61 17.62
CA ASP A 3 14.07 -7.35 16.63
C ASP A 3 13.16 -6.33 15.94
N GLU A 4 13.71 -5.62 14.95
CA GLU A 4 12.92 -4.84 13.99
C GLU A 4 12.17 -5.85 13.11
N ASN A 5 11.12 -6.44 13.69
CA ASN A 5 10.09 -7.17 12.97
C ASN A 5 9.28 -6.13 12.17
N SER A 6 9.90 -5.54 11.15
CA SER A 6 9.20 -4.76 10.14
C SER A 6 8.37 -5.76 9.34
N SER A 7 7.21 -6.09 9.89
CA SER A 7 6.18 -6.86 9.22
C SER A 7 5.80 -6.05 7.98
N GLN A 8 6.44 -6.34 6.85
CA GLN A 8 6.21 -5.62 5.60
C GLN A 8 4.71 -5.66 5.30
N GLU A 9 4.03 -4.54 5.55
CA GLU A 9 2.60 -4.43 5.29
C GLU A 9 2.42 -4.32 3.78
N PHE A 10 1.94 -5.41 3.17
CA PHE A 10 1.63 -5.43 1.76
C PHE A 10 0.17 -5.06 1.53
N VAL A 11 -0.05 -4.24 0.52
CA VAL A 11 -1.37 -3.79 0.10
C VAL A 11 -1.56 -4.06 -1.39
N ASN A 12 -2.79 -4.36 -1.80
CA ASN A 12 -3.11 -4.58 -3.21
C ASN A 12 -3.69 -3.31 -3.81
N CYS A 13 -3.19 -2.93 -4.98
CA CYS A 13 -3.76 -1.83 -5.74
C CYS A 13 -5.22 -2.13 -6.12
N CYS A 14 -6.15 -1.21 -5.84
CA CYS A 14 -7.57 -1.41 -6.12
C CYS A 14 -7.94 -1.17 -7.60
N VAL A 15 -7.03 -0.64 -8.44
CA VAL A 15 -7.28 -0.51 -9.88
C VAL A 15 -7.38 -1.90 -10.49
N LYS A 16 -8.52 -2.21 -11.12
CA LYS A 16 -8.79 -3.50 -11.78
C LYS A 16 -7.70 -3.92 -12.76
N ASN A 17 -7.10 -2.97 -13.49
CA ASN A 17 -6.04 -3.23 -14.46
C ASN A 17 -4.63 -3.28 -13.84
N CYS A 18 -4.47 -2.88 -12.57
CA CYS A 18 -3.19 -2.96 -11.87
C CYS A 18 -3.15 -4.17 -10.95
N GLN A 19 -4.01 -4.21 -9.91
CA GLN A 19 -4.10 -5.27 -8.89
C GLN A 19 -2.75 -5.77 -8.35
N LYS A 20 -1.69 -4.96 -8.45
CA LYS A 20 -0.36 -5.33 -7.99
C LYS A 20 -0.30 -5.26 -6.47
N LYS A 21 0.33 -6.27 -5.87
CA LYS A 21 0.76 -6.26 -4.48
C LYS A 21 1.98 -5.35 -4.35
N ILE A 22 1.91 -4.37 -3.46
CA ILE A 22 2.97 -3.39 -3.23
C ILE A 22 3.24 -3.29 -1.74
N SER A 23 4.49 -3.01 -1.37
CA SER A 23 4.80 -2.64 0.01
C SER A 23 4.21 -1.27 0.30
N ARG A 24 3.57 -1.12 1.46
CA ARG A 24 3.03 0.15 1.94
C ARG A 24 4.10 1.23 2.07
N GLU A 25 5.31 0.85 2.47
CA GLU A 25 6.46 1.76 2.60
C GLU A 25 6.90 2.33 1.25
N GLU A 26 6.69 1.58 0.17
CA GLU A 26 7.04 2.01 -1.19
C GLU A 26 5.89 2.73 -1.90
N ALA A 27 4.73 2.90 -1.24
CA ALA A 27 3.59 3.61 -1.80
C ALA A 27 3.86 5.12 -1.84
N ILE A 28 3.25 5.81 -2.81
CA ILE A 28 3.36 7.26 -2.92
C ILE A 28 2.43 7.88 -1.87
N LYS A 29 2.98 8.62 -0.90
CA LYS A 29 2.19 9.35 0.10
C LYS A 29 1.92 10.78 -0.37
N VAL A 30 0.65 11.15 -0.50
CA VAL A 30 0.22 12.52 -0.79
C VAL A 30 -0.77 12.94 0.30
N GLY A 31 -0.32 13.83 1.19
CA GLY A 31 -1.07 14.19 2.39
C GLY A 31 -1.26 12.98 3.31
N GLU A 32 -2.52 12.68 3.62
CA GLU A 32 -2.94 11.53 4.45
C GLU A 32 -3.25 10.27 3.62
N GLN A 33 -3.10 10.34 2.30
CA GLN A 33 -3.48 9.26 1.39
C GLN A 33 -2.26 8.54 0.82
N TYR A 34 -2.38 7.22 0.64
CA TYR A 34 -1.38 6.37 0.00
C TYR A 34 -1.86 5.92 -1.38
N PHE A 35 -0.98 6.03 -2.36
CA PHE A 35 -1.23 5.70 -3.76
C PHE A 35 -0.31 4.59 -4.25
N CYS A 36 -0.84 3.79 -5.17
CA CYS A 36 -0.04 2.77 -5.82
C CYS A 36 1.12 3.39 -6.60
N LYS A 37 2.37 3.00 -6.27
CA LYS A 37 3.58 3.46 -6.96
C LYS A 37 3.66 3.06 -8.44
N ILE A 38 2.89 2.06 -8.85
CA ILE A 38 2.95 1.47 -10.20
C ILE A 38 2.01 2.20 -11.16
N CYS A 39 0.73 2.34 -10.79
CA CYS A 39 -0.24 3.00 -11.65
C CYS A 39 -0.44 4.48 -11.30
N GLY A 40 -0.12 4.92 -10.08
CA GLY A 40 -0.38 6.29 -9.60
C GLY A 40 -1.85 6.66 -9.42
N VAL A 41 -2.79 5.85 -9.93
CA VAL A 41 -4.23 6.23 -10.03
C VAL A 41 -5.06 5.93 -8.77
N SER A 42 -4.82 4.83 -8.04
CA SER A 42 -5.74 4.42 -6.95
C SER A 42 -5.16 4.56 -5.56
N TYR A 43 -6.05 5.05 -4.69
CA TYR A 43 -6.05 4.92 -3.24
C TYR A 43 -5.80 3.45 -2.85
N ILE A 44 -4.90 3.26 -1.90
CA ILE A 44 -4.75 2.01 -1.16
C ILE A 44 -5.83 2.02 -0.07
N ARG A 45 -6.89 1.22 -0.23
CA ARG A 45 -7.79 0.96 0.89
C ARG A 45 -7.04 0.09 1.89
N GLU A 46 -6.80 0.62 3.09
CA GLU A 46 -6.58 -0.24 4.25
C GLU A 46 -7.75 -1.22 4.29
N GLN A 47 -7.45 -2.51 4.43
CA GLN A 47 -8.51 -3.49 4.64
C GLN A 47 -9.30 -3.04 5.87
N LEU A 48 -10.58 -2.68 5.66
CA LEU A 48 -11.52 -2.54 6.75
C LEU A 48 -11.62 -3.94 7.37
N ASN A 49 -11.01 -4.13 8.53
CA ASN A 49 -11.34 -5.26 9.40
C ASN A 49 -12.80 -5.08 9.81
N ILE A 50 -13.71 -5.72 9.08
CA ILE A 50 -15.14 -5.87 9.43
C ILE A 50 -15.32 -7.27 9.98
#